data_AF-A0AAD7J2T1-F1
#
_entry.id   AF-A0AAD7J2T1-F1
#
_cell.length_a   1.000
_cell.length_b   1.000
_cell.length_c   1.000
_cell.angle_alpha   90.00
_cell.angle_beta   90.00
_cell.angle_gamma   90.00
#
_symmetry.space_group_name_H-M   'P 1'
#
loop_
_entity.id
_entity.type
_entity.pdbx_description
1 polymer ?
#
loop_
_entity_poly.entity_id
_entity_poly.type
_entity_poly.pdbx_seq_one_letter_code
_entity_poly.pdbx_strand_id
1 'polypeptide(L)'
;MPPRTVPKVFQVLVKTHKLTVLTTVAPTISVAELKEEILSALSSDVNQVDGVPRVSAPRDFELCKAVQERGKPTGDYQLLGELSLSLRDAGVANWEPLFVRFRPPGSDELSPVVFVPFEDDEEEVAHSAPAAPAEASSSRGKRKARPD
;
A
#
# COMPACT_ATOMS: atom_id res chain seq x y z
N MET A 1 21.42 -2.63 19.86
CA MET A 1 20.32 -1.75 19.45
C MET A 1 19.12 -2.04 20.33
N PRO A 2 18.42 -1.01 20.86
CA PRO A 2 17.17 -1.24 21.57
C PRO A 2 16.13 -1.88 20.63
N PRO A 3 15.29 -2.81 21.12
CA PRO A 3 14.27 -3.45 20.30
C PRO A 3 13.29 -2.38 19.78
N ARG A 4 12.92 -2.47 18.51
CA ARG A 4 11.91 -1.57 17.91
C ARG A 4 10.59 -1.78 18.65
N THR A 5 10.06 -0.72 19.25
CA THR A 5 8.74 -0.74 19.88
C THR A 5 7.70 -1.01 18.81
N VAL A 6 6.85 -2.01 19.04
CA VAL A 6 5.80 -2.33 18.07
C VAL A 6 4.73 -1.24 18.12
N PRO A 7 4.23 -0.75 16.98
CA PRO A 7 3.16 0.25 16.96
C PRO A 7 1.93 -0.25 17.72
N LYS A 8 1.35 0.63 18.54
CA LYS A 8 0.12 0.35 19.30
C LYS A 8 -1.14 0.48 18.45
N VAL A 9 -1.02 1.18 17.32
CA VAL A 9 -2.08 1.41 16.34
C VAL A 9 -1.52 1.18 14.95
N PHE A 10 -2.33 0.63 14.06
CA PHE A 10 -2.05 0.50 12.65
C PHE A 10 -2.91 1.49 11.87
N GLN A 11 -2.25 2.24 10.99
CA GLN A 11 -2.89 2.99 9.92
C GLN A 11 -2.99 2.06 8.71
N VAL A 12 -4.21 1.71 8.30
CA VAL A 12 -4.45 0.75 7.22
C VAL A 12 -5.13 1.48 6.06
N LEU A 13 -4.57 1.35 4.86
CA LEU A 13 -5.10 1.96 3.66
C LEU A 13 -5.82 0.90 2.85
N VAL A 14 -7.15 0.96 2.79
CA VAL A 14 -7.95 0.03 1.99
C VAL A 14 -8.30 0.68 0.66
N LYS A 15 -7.77 0.12 -0.41
CA LYS A 15 -7.86 0.64 -1.77
C LYS A 15 -8.85 -0.17 -2.60
N THR A 16 -9.70 0.55 -3.32
CA THR A 16 -10.47 0.04 -4.45
C THR A 16 -9.89 0.66 -5.73
N HIS A 17 -10.55 0.42 -6.86
CA HIS A 17 -10.17 1.01 -8.14
C HIS A 17 -10.40 2.53 -8.22
N LYS A 18 -11.18 3.11 -7.30
CA LYS A 18 -11.52 4.56 -7.29
C LYS A 18 -11.47 5.21 -5.91
N LEU A 19 -11.47 4.44 -4.83
CA LEU A 19 -11.53 4.95 -3.46
C LEU A 19 -10.35 4.43 -2.65
N THR A 20 -9.89 5.26 -1.73
CA THR A 20 -8.98 4.86 -0.66
C THR A 20 -9.62 5.22 0.67
N VAL A 21 -9.84 4.21 1.52
CA VAL A 21 -10.32 4.37 2.88
C VAL A 21 -9.12 4.24 3.81
N LEU A 22 -8.87 5.27 4.63
CA LEU A 22 -7.86 5.22 5.68
C LEU A 22 -8.57 4.92 7.01
N THR A 23 -8.23 3.81 7.66
CA THR A 23 -8.72 3.48 9.00
C THR A 23 -7.57 3.37 9.99
N THR A 24 -7.85 3.71 11.25
CA THR A 24 -6.92 3.57 12.38
C THR A 24 -7.45 2.50 13.31
N VAL A 25 -6.74 1.36 13.37
CA VAL A 25 -7.19 0.18 14.12
C VAL A 25 -6.10 -0.37 15.03
N ALA A 26 -6.48 -1.17 16.03
CA ALA A 26 -5.52 -1.87 16.87
C ALA A 26 -4.88 -3.05 16.10
N PRO A 27 -3.59 -3.38 16.32
CA PRO A 27 -2.95 -4.54 15.66
C PRO A 27 -3.60 -5.89 16.00
N THR A 28 -4.34 -5.95 17.11
CA THR A 28 -5.03 -7.13 17.63
C THR A 28 -6.44 -7.30 17.06
N ILE A 29 -6.95 -6.31 16.32
CA ILE A 29 -8.27 -6.40 15.69
C ILE A 29 -8.30 -7.57 14.71
N SER A 30 -9.43 -8.27 14.64
CA SER A 30 -9.60 -9.37 13.71
C SER A 30 -9.81 -8.87 12.28
N VAL A 31 -9.50 -9.71 11.30
CA VAL A 31 -9.82 -9.42 9.89
C VAL A 31 -11.33 -9.28 9.69
N ALA A 32 -12.15 -10.04 10.43
CA ALA A 32 -13.62 -9.92 10.42
C ALA A 32 -14.09 -8.51 10.82
N GLU A 33 -13.61 -7.99 11.95
CA GLU A 33 -13.97 -6.66 12.45
C GLU A 33 -13.50 -5.57 11.48
N LEU A 34 -12.29 -5.71 10.90
CA LEU A 34 -11.84 -4.80 9.86
C LEU A 34 -12.77 -4.82 8.64
N LYS A 35 -13.27 -5.98 8.20
CA LYS A 35 -14.24 -6.06 7.10
C LYS A 35 -15.55 -5.34 7.44
N GLU A 36 -16.02 -5.40 8.68
CA GLU A 36 -17.21 -4.65 9.11
C GLU A 36 -16.99 -3.13 9.07
N GLU A 37 -15.83 -2.65 9.53
CA GLU A 37 -15.48 -1.23 9.42
C GLU A 37 -15.43 -0.77 7.95
N ILE A 38 -14.81 -1.57 7.09
CA ILE A 38 -14.72 -1.28 5.66
C ILE A 38 -16.09 -1.36 4.99
N LEU A 39 -16.95 -2.31 5.36
CA LEU A 39 -18.32 -2.36 4.87
C LEU A 39 -19.09 -1.08 5.27
N SER A 40 -18.95 -0.64 6.52
CA SER A 40 -19.57 0.60 6.99
C SER A 40 -19.07 1.80 6.19
N ALA A 41 -17.77 1.87 5.89
CA ALA A 41 -17.22 2.91 5.03
C ALA A 41 -17.77 2.81 3.61
N LEU A 42 -17.72 1.65 2.96
CA LEU A 42 -18.14 1.46 1.57
C LEU A 42 -19.65 1.67 1.35
N SER A 43 -20.47 1.40 2.37
CA SER A 43 -21.93 1.58 2.32
C SER A 43 -22.40 2.97 2.75
N SER A 44 -21.48 3.84 3.20
CA SER A 44 -21.81 5.20 3.62
C SER A 44 -22.27 6.07 2.45
N ASP A 45 -23.25 6.94 2.69
CA ASP A 45 -23.82 7.84 1.67
C ASP A 45 -22.80 8.80 1.04
N VAL A 46 -21.69 9.08 1.73
CA VAL A 46 -20.61 9.94 1.21
C VAL A 46 -19.78 9.25 0.13
N ASN A 47 -19.89 7.93 -0.02
CA ASN A 47 -19.08 7.11 -0.92
C ASN A 47 -19.84 6.64 -2.17
N GLN A 48 -20.91 7.36 -2.56
CA GLN A 48 -21.66 7.11 -3.81
C GLN A 48 -20.90 7.60 -5.05
N VAL A 49 -19.71 7.03 -5.28
CA VAL A 49 -18.89 7.29 -6.47
C VAL A 49 -19.27 6.33 -7.59
N ASP A 50 -19.56 6.87 -8.76
CA ASP A 50 -19.88 6.08 -9.95
C ASP A 50 -18.75 5.09 -10.28
N GLY A 51 -19.12 3.81 -10.42
CA GLY A 51 -18.22 2.71 -10.74
C GLY A 51 -17.79 1.85 -9.55
N VAL A 52 -17.99 2.29 -8.30
CA VAL A 52 -17.74 1.43 -7.13
C VAL A 52 -18.91 0.48 -6.92
N PRO A 53 -18.70 -0.86 -6.91
CA PRO A 53 -19.77 -1.81 -6.65
C PRO A 53 -20.42 -1.57 -5.30
N ARG A 54 -21.75 -1.60 -5.27
CA ARG A 54 -22.51 -1.52 -4.02
C ARG A 54 -22.35 -2.83 -3.25
N VAL A 55 -21.81 -2.75 -2.05
CA VAL A 55 -21.69 -3.87 -1.12
C VAL A 55 -22.75 -3.74 -0.04
N SER A 56 -23.36 -4.87 0.31
CA SER A 56 -24.42 -4.95 1.33
C SER A 56 -24.01 -5.78 2.54
N ALA A 57 -23.07 -6.70 2.34
CA ALA A 57 -22.61 -7.63 3.35
C ALA A 57 -21.08 -7.85 3.28
N PRO A 58 -20.44 -8.29 4.37
CA PRO A 58 -18.99 -8.56 4.38
C PRO A 58 -18.56 -9.66 3.42
N ARG A 59 -19.48 -10.53 3.00
CA ARG A 59 -19.26 -11.59 2.01
C ARG A 59 -19.22 -11.10 0.56
N ASP A 60 -19.65 -9.86 0.32
CA ASP A 60 -19.71 -9.28 -1.02
C ASP A 60 -18.33 -8.79 -1.48
N PHE A 61 -17.31 -8.88 -0.62
CA PHE A 61 -15.94 -8.55 -0.96
C PHE A 61 -14.93 -9.30 -0.10
N GLU A 62 -13.68 -9.35 -0.59
CA GLU A 62 -12.54 -9.85 0.16
C GLU A 62 -11.41 -8.82 0.20
N LEU A 63 -10.65 -8.84 1.30
CA LEU A 63 -9.47 -7.99 1.47
C LEU A 63 -8.21 -8.78 1.07
N CYS A 64 -7.33 -8.10 0.35
CA CYS A 64 -6.13 -8.69 -0.22
C CYS A 64 -4.91 -7.84 0.05
N LYS A 65 -3.75 -8.47 0.12
CA LYS A 65 -2.43 -7.84 0.14
C LYS A 65 -1.79 -7.94 -1.23
N ALA A 66 -1.11 -6.89 -1.68
CA ALA A 66 -0.24 -7.01 -2.84
C ALA A 66 0.98 -7.86 -2.47
N VAL A 67 1.27 -8.89 -3.27
CA VAL A 67 2.51 -9.66 -3.14
C VAL A 67 3.64 -8.77 -3.61
N GLN A 68 4.62 -8.58 -2.74
CA GLN A 68 5.83 -7.83 -3.05
C GLN A 68 7.02 -8.76 -3.08
N GLU A 69 7.76 -8.72 -4.19
CA GLU A 69 9.04 -9.40 -4.32
C GLU A 69 10.15 -8.35 -4.34
N ARG A 70 11.10 -8.45 -3.39
CA ARG A 70 12.21 -7.49 -3.24
C ARG A 70 11.74 -6.02 -3.20
N GLY A 71 10.57 -5.77 -2.60
CA GLY A 71 9.98 -4.43 -2.45
C GLY A 71 9.28 -3.89 -3.71
N LYS A 72 9.14 -4.70 -4.78
CA LYS A 72 8.37 -4.34 -5.97
C LYS A 72 7.05 -5.12 -6.01
N PRO A 73 5.93 -4.48 -6.35
CA PRO A 73 4.66 -5.18 -6.53
C PRO A 73 4.77 -6.13 -7.72
N THR A 74 4.43 -7.41 -7.53
CA THR A 74 4.45 -8.41 -8.61
C THR A 74 3.22 -8.33 -9.50
N GLY A 75 2.16 -7.65 -9.03
CA GLY A 75 0.83 -7.65 -9.65
C GLY A 75 -0.07 -8.75 -9.11
N ASP A 76 0.46 -9.66 -8.29
CA ASP A 76 -0.33 -10.70 -7.62
C ASP A 76 -0.92 -10.16 -6.31
N TYR A 77 -2.11 -10.66 -5.98
CA TYR A 77 -2.82 -10.30 -4.76
C TYR A 77 -3.20 -11.54 -3.97
N GLN A 78 -2.81 -11.58 -2.70
CA GLN A 78 -3.09 -12.67 -1.77
C GLN A 78 -4.22 -12.26 -0.82
N LEU A 79 -5.22 -13.12 -0.64
CA LEU A 79 -6.29 -12.88 0.34
C LEU A 79 -5.73 -12.83 1.77
N LEU A 80 -6.30 -11.95 2.59
CA LEU A 80 -6.07 -11.93 4.03
C LEU A 80 -6.75 -13.16 4.64
N GLY A 81 -5.95 -14.19 4.93
CA GLY A 81 -6.33 -15.57 5.28
C GLY A 81 -7.63 -15.78 6.09
N GLU A 82 -7.51 -16.27 7.32
CA GLU A 82 -8.68 -16.57 8.16
C GLU A 82 -9.22 -15.30 8.83
N LEU A 83 -10.56 -15.15 8.84
CA LEU A 83 -11.25 -13.99 9.40
C LEU A 83 -11.02 -13.80 10.92
N SER A 84 -10.69 -14.89 11.62
CA SER A 84 -10.39 -14.92 13.06
C SER A 84 -8.98 -14.40 13.39
N LEU A 85 -8.08 -14.31 12.43
CA LEU A 85 -6.72 -13.86 12.67
C LEU A 85 -6.70 -12.38 12.98
N SER A 86 -5.80 -12.00 13.89
CA SER A 86 -5.49 -10.58 14.10
C SER A 86 -4.77 -10.01 12.87
N LEU A 87 -4.86 -8.70 12.64
CA LEU A 87 -4.15 -8.07 11.52
C LEU A 87 -2.64 -8.35 11.56
N ARG A 88 -2.05 -8.34 12.74
CA ARG A 88 -0.64 -8.69 12.93
C ARG A 88 -0.34 -10.12 12.46
N ASP A 89 -1.17 -11.09 12.85
CA ASP A 89 -0.96 -12.50 12.53
C ASP A 89 -1.30 -12.82 11.07
N ALA A 90 -2.22 -12.05 10.48
CA ALA A 90 -2.47 -12.00 9.04
C ALA A 90 -1.33 -11.34 8.24
N GLY A 91 -0.25 -10.95 8.92
CA GLY A 91 0.95 -10.37 8.33
C GLY A 91 0.80 -8.91 7.92
N VAL A 92 -0.24 -8.20 8.36
CA VAL A 92 -0.46 -6.77 8.04
C VAL A 92 0.47 -5.91 8.89
N ALA A 93 1.17 -4.99 8.24
CA ALA A 93 2.03 -4.00 8.87
C ALA A 93 1.33 -2.63 8.97
N ASN A 94 1.86 -1.77 9.85
CA ASN A 94 1.45 -0.37 9.91
C ASN A 94 1.74 0.33 8.57
N TRP A 95 0.80 1.14 8.08
CA TRP A 95 0.83 1.81 6.77
C TRP A 95 0.78 0.86 5.56
N GLU A 96 0.39 -0.40 5.76
CA GLU A 96 0.28 -1.34 4.64
C GLU A 96 -1.00 -1.11 3.82
N PRO A 97 -0.89 -1.01 2.48
CA PRO A 97 -2.05 -0.94 1.62
C PRO A 97 -2.69 -2.33 1.45
N LEU A 98 -3.99 -2.38 1.71
CA LEU A 98 -4.86 -3.51 1.39
C LEU A 98 -5.73 -3.15 0.19
N PHE A 99 -6.20 -4.18 -0.51
CA PHE A 99 -6.98 -4.04 -1.73
C PHE A 99 -8.28 -4.82 -1.62
N VAL A 100 -9.36 -4.26 -2.18
CA VAL A 100 -10.69 -4.88 -2.17
C VAL A 100 -10.92 -5.64 -3.47
N ARG A 101 -11.33 -6.91 -3.37
CA ARG A 101 -11.91 -7.68 -4.48
C ARG A 101 -13.40 -7.85 -4.27
N PHE A 102 -14.19 -7.26 -5.16
CA PHE A 102 -15.64 -7.36 -5.09
C PHE A 102 -16.14 -8.68 -5.68
N ARG A 103 -17.20 -9.21 -5.06
CA ARG A 103 -17.99 -10.32 -5.58
C ARG A 103 -19.19 -9.75 -6.34
N PRO A 104 -19.31 -9.97 -7.66
CA PRO A 104 -20.46 -9.50 -8.42
C PRO A 104 -21.74 -10.22 -7.96
N PRO A 105 -22.91 -9.56 -8.03
CA PRO A 105 -24.17 -10.21 -7.71
C PRO A 105 -24.42 -11.39 -8.66
N GLY A 106 -24.67 -12.57 -8.09
CA GLY A 106 -24.94 -13.80 -8.86
C GLY A 106 -23.69 -14.57 -9.32
N SER A 107 -22.48 -14.10 -9.00
CA SER A 107 -21.23 -14.86 -9.21
C SER A 107 -20.59 -15.19 -7.86
N ASP A 108 -20.04 -16.40 -7.74
CA ASP A 108 -19.18 -16.77 -6.61
C ASP A 108 -17.73 -16.32 -6.82
N GLU A 109 -17.40 -15.82 -8.02
CA GLU A 109 -16.05 -15.46 -8.41
C GLU A 109 -15.68 -14.01 -8.00
N LEU A 110 -14.46 -13.84 -7.49
CA LEU A 110 -13.94 -12.55 -7.08
C LEU A 110 -13.39 -11.78 -8.29
N SER A 111 -13.88 -10.55 -8.46
CA SER A 111 -13.37 -9.62 -9.47
C SER A 111 -11.86 -9.40 -9.31
N PRO A 112 -11.10 -9.19 -10.40
CA PRO A 112 -9.68 -8.87 -10.30
C PRO A 112 -9.48 -7.56 -9.53
N VAL A 113 -8.35 -7.43 -8.83
CA VAL A 113 -7.96 -6.14 -8.24
C VAL A 113 -7.53 -5.23 -9.39
N VAL A 114 -8.38 -4.25 -9.71
CA VAL A 114 -8.02 -3.16 -10.62
C VAL A 114 -7.50 -2.03 -9.75
N PHE A 115 -6.19 -1.96 -9.58
CA PHE A 115 -5.53 -0.79 -9.00
C PHE A 115 -4.67 -0.17 -10.07
N VAL A 116 -4.94 1.09 -10.40
CA VAL A 116 -4.03 1.90 -11.21
C VAL A 116 -3.13 2.62 -10.21
N PRO A 117 -1.85 2.23 -10.08
CA PRO A 117 -0.90 3.06 -9.36
C PRO A 117 -0.98 4.45 -9.98
N PHE A 118 -1.05 5.49 -9.16
CA PHE A 118 -0.66 6.80 -9.68
C PHE A 118 0.79 6.64 -10.12
N GLU A 119 1.02 6.69 -11.43
CA GLU A 119 2.34 7.01 -11.94
C GLU A 119 2.60 8.40 -11.38
N ASP A 120 3.49 8.47 -10.39
CA ASP A 120 4.15 9.72 -10.08
C ASP A 120 4.91 10.03 -11.35
N ASP A 121 4.32 10.85 -12.22
CA ASP A 121 5.00 11.54 -13.32
C ASP A 121 5.98 12.55 -12.69
N GLU A 122 6.85 12.07 -11.80
CA GLU A 122 8.22 12.55 -11.71
C GLU A 122 8.91 12.00 -12.96
N GLU A 123 8.52 12.54 -14.12
CA GLU A 123 9.46 12.69 -15.21
C GLU A 123 10.66 13.38 -14.55
N GLU A 124 11.69 12.59 -14.30
CA GLU A 124 13.02 13.06 -13.99
C GLU A 124 13.35 13.99 -15.16
N VAL A 125 13.01 15.27 -15.02
CA VAL A 125 13.55 16.33 -15.86
C VAL A 125 15.02 16.25 -15.51
N ALA A 126 15.72 15.43 -16.27
CA ALA A 126 17.14 15.48 -16.43
C ALA A 126 17.39 16.93 -16.86
N HIS A 127 17.59 17.81 -15.87
CA HIS A 127 18.30 19.04 -16.07
C HIS A 127 19.61 18.58 -16.68
N SER A 128 19.65 18.69 -18.00
CA SER A 128 20.77 18.32 -18.82
C SER A 128 21.88 19.20 -18.30
N ALA A 129 22.74 18.64 -17.45
CA ALA A 129 23.92 19.32 -16.97
C ALA A 129 24.64 19.80 -18.24
N PRO A 130 24.91 21.10 -18.40
CA PRO A 130 25.67 21.57 -19.55
C PRO A 130 27.00 20.82 -19.54
N ALA A 131 27.30 20.17 -20.67
CA ALA A 131 28.42 19.27 -20.85
C ALA A 131 29.71 19.88 -20.29
N ALA A 132 30.26 19.29 -19.24
CA ALA A 132 31.61 19.59 -18.80
C ALA A 132 32.59 19.02 -19.86
N PRO A 133 33.49 19.83 -20.43
CA PRO A 133 34.52 19.29 -21.30
C PRO A 133 35.47 18.42 -20.47
N ALA A 134 35.60 17.17 -20.87
CA ALA A 134 36.60 16.26 -20.36
C ALA A 134 38.00 16.76 -20.79
N GLU A 135 38.96 16.80 -19.87
CA GLU A 135 40.32 16.37 -20.17
C GLU A 135 41.23 16.16 -18.94
N ALA A 136 41.98 15.05 -19.06
CA ALA A 136 43.33 14.79 -18.59
C ALA A 136 43.65 14.61 -17.08
N SER A 137 44.03 13.37 -16.81
CA SER A 137 44.81 12.89 -15.67
C SER A 137 46.11 13.66 -15.46
N SER A 138 46.48 13.93 -14.20
CA SER A 138 47.88 13.79 -13.76
C SER A 138 48.01 13.68 -12.24
N SER A 139 48.91 12.79 -11.87
CA SER A 139 49.32 12.35 -10.54
C SER A 139 50.12 13.38 -9.73
N ARG A 140 50.20 13.13 -8.41
CA ARG A 140 51.18 13.61 -7.40
C ARG A 140 50.85 14.91 -6.68
N GLY A 141 50.70 14.80 -5.35
CA GLY A 141 50.88 15.96 -4.47
C GLY A 141 50.44 15.75 -3.03
N LYS A 142 51.33 15.22 -2.18
CA LYS A 142 51.27 15.41 -0.72
C LYS A 142 51.19 16.92 -0.42
N ARG A 143 50.28 17.37 0.44
CA ARG A 143 50.58 18.28 1.58
C ARG A 143 49.38 18.54 2.50
N LYS A 144 49.75 18.59 3.79
CA LYS A 144 48.98 18.79 5.02
C LYS A 144 48.20 20.11 5.02
N ALA A 145 46.97 20.09 5.54
CA ALA A 145 46.23 21.29 5.93
C ALA A 145 46.90 21.98 7.12
N ARG A 146 46.95 23.32 7.12
CA ARG A 146 47.15 24.13 8.33
C ARG A 146 45.77 24.63 8.80
N PRO A 147 45.48 24.61 10.10
CA PRO A 147 44.33 25.28 10.67
C PRO A 147 44.63 26.77 10.90
N ASP A 148 43.59 27.60 10.78
CA ASP A 148 43.48 28.87 11.50
C ASP A 148 43.00 28.59 12.94
#